data_AF-A0A3L7PKH5-F1
#
_entry.id   AF-A0A3L7PKH5-F1
#
_cell.length_a   1.000
_cell.length_b   1.000
_cell.length_c   1.000
_cell.angle_alpha   90.00
_cell.angle_beta   90.00
_cell.angle_gamma   90.00
#
_symmetry.space_group_name_H-M   'P 1'
#
loop_
_entity.id
_entity.type
_entity.pdbx_description
1 polymer ?
#
loop_
_entity_poly.entity_id
_entity_poly.type
_entity_poly.pdbx_seq_one_letter_code
_entity_poly.pdbx_strand_id
1 'polypeptide(L)'
;MRSCFRSRPGWSIAAACLVATCLVASGTVADAANKPEVIAVVAADGYADLREQLTWVGEQVGNPTLAGFAESFILLATQGKGLAGLDVKRPIGVVITSSGGPLPTAHAFLPVKDLDKLLGAVQGMIGPVEEVDGVRRIAAPGAPPLEIVEKNGWAIFSQPGDPVGIDDPLTVIEPLTKEYSLAVELFPSRMPAEMRDRLKALLDEAARNAAAQGQAMDPAQFQAGLEQLEDVETIVFGFAVDKLGDKIMLDVTSVLTPVAVKAA
;
A
#
# COMPACT_ATOMS: atom_id res chain seq x y z
N MET A 1 -24.13 -26.71 5.75
CA MET A 1 -23.16 -27.38 6.63
C MET A 1 -21.82 -26.68 6.46
N ARG A 2 -21.47 -25.76 7.37
CA ARG A 2 -20.19 -25.05 7.39
C ARG A 2 -19.27 -25.83 8.34
N SER A 3 -18.23 -26.46 7.83
CA SER A 3 -17.27 -27.21 8.65
C SER A 3 -16.31 -26.25 9.34
N CYS A 4 -16.52 -26.02 10.64
CA CYS A 4 -15.52 -25.40 11.51
C CYS A 4 -14.39 -26.40 11.77
N PHE A 5 -13.24 -26.22 11.13
CA PHE A 5 -12.01 -26.90 11.53
C PHE A 5 -11.29 -26.00 12.54
N ARG A 6 -11.24 -26.44 13.80
CA ARG A 6 -10.68 -25.72 14.95
C ARG A 6 -9.31 -26.34 15.23
N SER A 7 -8.21 -25.72 14.78
CA SER A 7 -6.85 -26.09 15.19
C SER A 7 -6.38 -25.18 16.33
N ARG A 8 -5.66 -25.77 17.29
CA ARG A 8 -5.23 -25.16 18.56
C ARG A 8 -3.95 -24.32 18.36
N PRO A 9 -3.70 -23.28 19.18
CA PRO A 9 -2.63 -22.33 18.93
C PRO A 9 -1.28 -22.89 19.41
N GLY A 10 -0.34 -23.03 18.48
CA GLY A 10 1.07 -23.29 18.72
C GLY A 10 1.87 -22.11 18.20
N TRP A 11 2.45 -21.37 19.13
CA TRP A 11 3.53 -20.38 19.02
C TRP A 11 4.30 -20.34 17.69
N SER A 12 4.23 -19.22 16.96
CA SER A 12 5.31 -18.55 16.19
C SER A 12 4.71 -17.48 15.27
N ILE A 13 4.32 -16.32 15.80
CA ILE A 13 4.04 -15.14 14.97
C ILE A 13 5.39 -14.44 14.75
N ALA A 14 6.15 -14.96 13.81
CA ALA A 14 7.37 -14.34 13.31
C ALA A 14 7.51 -14.70 11.83
N ALA A 15 6.71 -14.07 10.97
CA ALA A 15 7.00 -13.88 9.55
C ALA A 15 5.88 -13.07 8.87
N ALA A 16 6.29 -12.30 7.86
CA ALA A 16 5.45 -11.64 6.85
C ALA A 16 4.87 -10.25 7.17
N CYS A 17 5.72 -9.31 7.59
CA CYS A 17 5.56 -7.90 7.20
C CYS A 17 6.85 -7.40 6.53
N LEU A 18 7.08 -7.85 5.30
CA LEU A 18 8.02 -7.28 4.34
C LEU A 18 7.37 -7.64 2.99
N VAL A 19 6.93 -6.73 2.14
CA VAL A 19 7.75 -5.79 1.37
C VAL A 19 6.82 -4.76 0.72
N ALA A 20 6.93 -3.50 1.11
CA ALA A 20 6.62 -2.37 0.22
C ALA A 20 7.95 -1.68 -0.11
N THR A 21 8.86 -2.42 -0.75
CA THR A 21 10.11 -1.85 -1.26
C THR A 21 9.76 -1.07 -2.51
N CYS A 22 9.94 0.24 -2.44
CA CYS A 22 9.87 1.15 -3.58
C CYS A 22 10.77 0.66 -4.71
N LEU A 23 10.20 0.04 -5.76
CA LEU A 23 10.83 0.00 -7.06
C LEU A 23 10.55 1.33 -7.76
N VAL A 24 11.49 2.27 -7.67
CA VAL A 24 11.50 3.46 -8.52
C VAL A 24 12.80 3.44 -9.32
N ALA A 25 12.68 3.14 -10.61
CA ALA A 25 13.76 3.30 -11.57
C ALA A 25 13.26 4.20 -12.71
N SER A 26 14.15 4.98 -13.29
CA SER A 26 13.83 5.97 -14.32
C SER A 26 13.38 5.30 -15.63
N GLY A 27 12.29 5.78 -16.23
CA GLY A 27 11.76 5.31 -17.51
C GLY A 27 11.40 6.46 -18.45
N THR A 28 11.91 6.37 -19.68
CA THR A 28 11.69 7.27 -20.82
C THR A 28 10.28 7.15 -21.42
N VAL A 29 9.82 8.26 -22.00
CA VAL A 29 8.63 8.52 -22.86
C VAL A 29 7.68 7.33 -23.08
N ALA A 30 6.48 7.48 -22.50
CA ALA A 30 5.35 6.56 -22.60
C ALA A 30 4.83 6.39 -24.04
N ASP A 31 4.40 5.17 -24.36
CA ASP A 31 3.63 4.86 -25.56
C ASP A 31 2.17 5.31 -25.33
N ALA A 32 1.67 6.21 -26.18
CA ALA A 32 0.43 6.96 -25.98
C ALA A 32 -0.87 6.14 -26.19
N ALA A 33 -0.79 4.81 -26.23
CA ALA A 33 -1.90 3.93 -26.59
C ALA A 33 -2.64 3.28 -25.40
N ASN A 34 -2.05 3.24 -24.20
CA ASN A 34 -2.69 2.68 -23.01
C ASN A 34 -3.07 3.78 -22.02
N LYS A 35 -4.37 3.90 -21.71
CA LYS A 35 -4.84 4.76 -20.63
C LYS A 35 -4.29 4.23 -19.29
N PRO A 36 -3.87 5.10 -18.35
CA PRO A 36 -3.47 4.65 -17.03
C PRO A 36 -4.61 3.88 -16.35
N GLU A 37 -4.36 2.61 -16.03
CA GLU A 37 -5.27 1.78 -15.25
C GLU A 37 -4.76 1.60 -13.83
N VAL A 38 -5.67 1.52 -12.87
CA VAL A 38 -5.34 1.21 -11.48
C VAL A 38 -5.03 -0.28 -11.36
N ILE A 39 -3.78 -0.57 -10.99
CA ILE A 39 -3.24 -1.93 -10.88
C ILE A 39 -3.00 -2.35 -9.42
N ALA A 40 -2.99 -1.40 -8.49
CA ALA A 40 -3.01 -1.70 -7.06
C ALA A 40 -3.49 -0.49 -6.22
N VAL A 41 -4.02 -0.79 -5.03
CA VAL A 41 -4.42 0.19 -4.03
C VAL A 41 -3.89 -0.28 -2.68
N VAL A 42 -3.23 0.61 -1.94
CA VAL A 42 -2.90 0.42 -0.53
C VAL A 42 -3.77 1.38 0.26
N ALA A 43 -4.46 0.87 1.28
CA ALA A 43 -5.37 1.67 2.09
C ALA A 43 -5.15 1.37 3.56
N ALA A 44 -5.23 2.40 4.40
CA ALA A 44 -5.19 2.25 5.84
C ALA A 44 -6.20 3.20 6.49
N ASP A 45 -6.68 2.80 7.66
CA ASP A 45 -7.58 3.59 8.48
C ASP A 45 -6.99 4.97 8.81
N GLY A 46 -7.89 5.89 9.21
CA GLY A 46 -7.47 7.18 9.71
C GLY A 46 -6.53 7.04 10.91
N TYR A 47 -5.59 7.97 11.04
CA TYR A 47 -4.60 7.95 12.12
C TYR A 47 -5.22 7.81 13.53
N ALA A 48 -6.38 8.45 13.76
CA ALA A 48 -7.08 8.33 15.03
C ALA A 48 -7.52 6.88 15.32
N ASP A 49 -8.05 6.18 14.32
CA ASP A 49 -8.49 4.80 14.44
C ASP A 49 -7.30 3.85 14.58
N LEU A 50 -6.24 4.04 13.79
CA LEU A 50 -5.00 3.26 13.91
C LEU A 50 -4.38 3.36 15.31
N ARG A 51 -4.39 4.55 15.92
CA ARG A 51 -3.90 4.75 17.29
C ARG A 51 -4.76 4.00 18.32
N GLU A 52 -6.08 4.05 18.17
CA GLU A 52 -6.99 3.30 19.04
C GLU A 52 -6.81 1.79 18.89
N GLN A 53 -6.67 1.31 17.66
CA GLN A 53 -6.40 -0.09 17.36
C GLN A 53 -5.07 -0.54 17.96
N LEU A 54 -4.02 0.26 17.83
CA LEU A 54 -2.72 -0.04 18.41
C LEU A 54 -2.75 -0.07 19.94
N THR A 55 -3.56 0.79 20.55
CA THR A 55 -3.81 0.78 22.01
C THR A 55 -4.47 -0.53 22.41
N TRP A 56 -5.57 -0.89 21.74
CA TRP A 56 -6.29 -2.13 21.99
C TRP A 56 -5.41 -3.36 21.77
N VAL A 57 -4.67 -3.44 20.65
CA VAL A 57 -3.73 -4.55 20.38
C VAL A 57 -2.67 -4.63 21.48
N GLY A 58 -2.14 -3.49 21.92
CA GLY A 58 -1.18 -3.40 23.01
C GLY A 58 -1.70 -4.02 24.31
N GLU A 59 -2.96 -3.76 24.67
CA GLU A 59 -3.61 -4.39 25.83
C GLU A 59 -3.70 -5.92 25.68
N GLN A 60 -4.07 -6.41 24.49
CA GLN A 60 -4.21 -7.85 24.23
C GLN A 60 -2.88 -8.61 24.29
N VAL A 61 -1.78 -8.00 23.82
CA VAL A 61 -0.46 -8.65 23.77
C VAL A 61 0.41 -8.37 25.01
N GLY A 62 -0.15 -7.76 26.05
CA GLY A 62 0.56 -7.44 27.28
C GLY A 62 1.60 -6.32 27.13
N ASN A 63 1.45 -5.47 26.11
CA ASN A 63 2.27 -4.29 25.85
C ASN A 63 1.40 -3.02 25.73
N PRO A 64 0.82 -2.52 26.84
CA PRO A 64 -0.06 -1.35 26.82
C PRO A 64 0.66 -0.06 26.40
N THR A 65 2.00 -0.05 26.40
CA THR A 65 2.82 1.09 25.95
C THR A 65 2.99 1.16 24.42
N LEU A 66 2.51 0.17 23.66
CA LEU A 66 2.74 0.06 22.22
C LEU A 66 2.31 1.31 21.44
N ALA A 67 1.11 1.84 21.72
CA ALA A 67 0.64 3.08 21.12
C ALA A 67 1.52 4.27 21.50
N GLY A 68 1.91 4.38 22.77
CA GLY A 68 2.82 5.44 23.24
C GLY A 68 4.19 5.42 22.57
N PHE A 69 4.72 4.22 22.28
CA PHE A 69 5.96 4.09 21.51
C PHE A 69 5.81 4.60 20.08
N ALA A 70 4.74 4.22 19.37
CA ALA A 70 4.47 4.72 18.02
C ALA A 70 4.33 6.25 17.99
N GLU A 71 3.56 6.82 18.95
CA GLU A 71 3.43 8.28 19.10
C GLU A 71 4.79 8.95 19.38
N SER A 72 5.64 8.31 20.19
CA SER A 72 6.98 8.83 20.48
C SER A 72 7.87 8.88 19.23
N PHE A 73 7.79 7.88 18.36
CA PHE A 73 8.49 7.89 17.07
C PHE A 73 7.97 9.01 16.17
N ILE A 74 6.66 9.22 16.11
CA ILE A 74 6.06 10.29 15.31
C ILE A 74 6.49 11.65 15.84
N LEU A 75 6.43 11.87 17.14
CA LEU A 75 6.92 13.12 17.75
C LEU A 75 8.40 13.33 17.47
N LEU A 76 9.24 12.29 17.60
CA LEU A 76 10.66 12.41 17.29
C LEU A 76 10.90 12.78 15.81
N ALA A 77 10.24 12.08 14.89
CA ALA A 77 10.38 12.29 13.44
C ALA A 77 9.86 13.67 13.00
N THR A 78 8.84 14.18 13.67
CA THR A 78 8.21 15.49 13.42
C THR A 78 8.79 16.62 14.29
N GLN A 79 9.89 16.36 15.01
CA GLN A 79 10.55 17.32 15.89
C GLN A 79 9.60 17.94 16.93
N GLY A 80 8.70 17.11 17.48
CA GLY A 80 7.71 17.46 18.50
C GLY A 80 6.42 18.07 17.96
N LYS A 81 6.29 18.26 16.65
CA LYS A 81 5.11 18.89 16.03
C LYS A 81 3.93 17.94 15.84
N GLY A 82 4.17 16.63 15.90
CA GLY A 82 3.17 15.61 15.58
C GLY A 82 2.71 15.70 14.14
N LEU A 83 1.52 15.16 13.83
CA LEU A 83 0.91 15.21 12.50
C LEU A 83 0.01 16.44 12.34
N ALA A 84 0.51 17.62 12.69
CA ALA A 84 -0.25 18.86 12.60
C ALA A 84 -0.76 19.07 11.15
N GLY A 85 -2.01 19.48 10.98
CA GLY A 85 -2.59 19.69 9.64
C GLY A 85 -3.11 18.43 8.94
N LEU A 86 -2.81 17.22 9.42
CA LEU A 86 -3.43 15.99 8.94
C LEU A 86 -4.90 15.89 9.41
N ASP A 87 -5.80 15.43 8.54
CA ASP A 87 -7.13 15.00 8.96
C ASP A 87 -7.10 13.55 9.45
N VAL A 88 -6.83 13.40 10.75
CA VAL A 88 -6.66 12.09 11.41
C VAL A 88 -7.85 11.13 11.33
N LYS A 89 -9.03 11.61 10.91
CA LYS A 89 -10.25 10.79 10.85
C LYS A 89 -10.48 10.13 9.49
N ARG A 90 -9.83 10.63 8.44
CA ARG A 90 -10.02 10.13 7.08
C ARG A 90 -8.95 9.08 6.78
N PRO A 91 -9.27 8.05 5.99
CA PRO A 91 -8.30 7.04 5.62
C PRO A 91 -7.19 7.64 4.75
N ILE A 92 -6.05 6.97 4.77
CA ILE A 92 -4.91 7.27 3.90
C ILE A 92 -4.78 6.18 2.85
N GLY A 93 -4.20 6.50 1.70
CA GLY A 93 -3.94 5.46 0.72
C GLY A 93 -2.95 5.83 -0.37
N VAL A 94 -2.53 4.81 -1.09
CA VAL A 94 -1.67 4.92 -2.27
C VAL A 94 -2.38 4.20 -3.40
N VAL A 95 -2.51 4.87 -4.54
CA VAL A 95 -3.00 4.24 -5.76
C VAL A 95 -1.87 4.09 -6.73
N ILE A 96 -1.74 2.88 -7.28
CA ILE A 96 -0.67 2.52 -8.20
C ILE A 96 -1.31 2.29 -9.58
N THR A 97 -0.77 2.98 -10.58
CA THR A 97 -1.27 2.95 -11.96
C THR A 97 -0.21 2.49 -12.94
N SER A 98 -0.64 1.89 -14.05
CA SER A 98 0.22 1.63 -15.19
C SER A 98 0.21 2.82 -16.15
N SER A 99 1.02 3.85 -15.90
CA SER A 99 0.99 5.14 -16.62
C SER A 99 1.54 5.12 -18.06
N GLY A 100 1.32 4.05 -18.83
CA GLY A 100 1.80 3.89 -20.21
C GLY A 100 3.32 3.67 -20.36
N GLY A 101 4.08 3.81 -19.26
CA GLY A 101 5.48 3.43 -19.16
C GLY A 101 5.68 2.00 -18.65
N PRO A 102 6.91 1.48 -18.71
CA PRO A 102 7.22 0.09 -18.34
C PRO A 102 7.30 -0.13 -16.82
N LEU A 103 7.09 0.92 -16.02
CA LEU A 103 7.09 0.91 -14.57
C LEU A 103 5.79 1.53 -14.05
N PRO A 104 5.30 1.05 -12.89
CA PRO A 104 4.11 1.62 -12.30
C PRO A 104 4.39 2.97 -11.65
N THR A 105 3.39 3.85 -11.65
CA THR A 105 3.43 5.10 -10.89
C THR A 105 2.58 4.96 -9.63
N ALA A 106 3.07 5.49 -8.52
CA ALA A 106 2.34 5.54 -7.26
C ALA A 106 1.91 6.99 -6.95
N HIS A 107 0.66 7.15 -6.54
CA HIS A 107 0.09 8.41 -6.08
C HIS A 107 -0.37 8.24 -4.64
N ALA A 108 0.24 8.96 -3.70
CA ALA A 108 -0.16 8.90 -2.29
C ALA A 108 -1.17 10.00 -1.97
N PHE A 109 -2.22 9.64 -1.24
CA PHE A 109 -3.31 10.49 -0.83
C PHE A 109 -3.32 10.61 0.69
N LEU A 110 -2.95 11.80 1.18
CA LEU A 110 -3.01 12.13 2.60
C LEU A 110 -4.13 13.14 2.83
N PRO A 111 -5.09 12.86 3.71
CA PRO A 111 -6.18 13.77 3.97
C PRO A 111 -5.67 14.90 4.86
N VAL A 112 -5.91 16.15 4.46
CA VAL A 112 -5.36 17.33 5.14
C VAL A 112 -6.46 18.31 5.50
N LYS A 113 -6.30 18.94 6.67
CA LYS A 113 -7.02 20.15 7.08
C LYS A 113 -6.22 21.40 6.77
N ASP A 114 -4.90 21.28 6.74
CA ASP A 114 -3.95 22.37 6.52
C ASP A 114 -2.64 21.77 5.99
N LEU A 115 -2.42 21.87 4.67
CA LEU A 115 -1.24 21.29 4.03
C LEU A 115 0.05 21.92 4.51
N ASP A 116 0.08 23.24 4.70
CA ASP A 116 1.30 23.96 5.10
C ASP A 116 1.75 23.55 6.50
N LYS A 117 0.80 23.40 7.43
CA LYS A 117 1.10 22.86 8.76
C LYS A 117 1.61 21.43 8.69
N LEU A 118 1.04 20.59 7.83
CA LEU A 118 1.49 19.21 7.67
C LEU A 118 2.92 19.15 7.14
N LEU A 119 3.19 19.81 6.02
CA LEU A 119 4.52 19.83 5.43
C LEU A 119 5.56 20.44 6.38
N GLY A 120 5.20 21.50 7.11
CA GLY A 120 6.05 22.09 8.14
C GLY A 120 6.29 21.17 9.35
N ALA A 121 5.38 20.23 9.64
CA ALA A 121 5.54 19.25 10.70
C ALA A 121 6.42 18.07 10.30
N VAL A 122 6.29 17.61 9.05
CA VAL A 122 7.05 16.45 8.54
C VAL A 122 8.33 16.82 7.78
N GLN A 123 8.69 18.10 7.70
CA GLN A 123 9.87 18.60 6.98
C GLN A 123 11.18 17.88 7.37
N GLY A 124 11.32 17.49 8.65
CA GLY A 124 12.47 16.72 9.12
C GLY A 124 12.61 15.35 8.45
N MET A 125 11.52 14.80 7.91
CA MET A 125 11.47 13.51 7.22
C MET A 125 11.57 13.65 5.70
N ILE A 126 10.86 14.62 5.13
CA ILE A 126 10.72 14.76 3.67
C ILE A 126 11.70 15.75 3.04
N GLY A 127 12.45 16.48 3.87
CA GLY A 127 13.29 17.59 3.42
C GLY A 127 12.50 18.88 3.21
N PRO A 128 13.16 19.94 2.71
CA PRO A 128 12.49 21.20 2.40
C PRO A 128 11.49 21.03 1.25
N VAL A 129 10.38 21.77 1.34
CA VAL A 129 9.45 21.93 0.22
C VAL A 129 9.90 23.12 -0.60
N GLU A 130 10.13 22.89 -1.88
CA GLU A 130 10.43 23.93 -2.86
C GLU A 130 9.19 24.18 -3.71
N GLU A 131 9.00 25.41 -4.15
CA GLU A 131 7.94 25.74 -5.10
C GLU A 131 8.57 26.05 -6.45
N VAL A 132 8.23 25.26 -7.46
CA VAL A 132 8.74 25.40 -8.83
C VAL A 132 7.54 25.48 -9.76
N ASP A 133 7.43 26.56 -10.53
CA ASP A 133 6.31 26.80 -11.46
C ASP A 133 4.91 26.70 -10.81
N GLY A 134 4.82 27.10 -9.53
CA GLY A 134 3.57 27.05 -8.75
C GLY A 134 3.19 25.66 -8.24
N VAL A 135 4.06 24.66 -8.40
CA VAL A 135 3.91 23.30 -7.88
C VAL A 135 4.90 23.05 -6.75
N ARG A 136 4.41 22.54 -5.63
CA ARG A 136 5.23 22.18 -4.47
C ARG A 136 5.97 20.89 -4.77
N ARG A 137 7.27 20.85 -4.52
CA ARG A 137 8.16 19.72 -4.74
C ARG A 137 8.94 19.39 -3.49
N ILE A 138 9.16 18.11 -3.27
CA ILE A 138 10.05 17.60 -2.22
C ILE A 138 11.09 16.70 -2.86
N ALA A 139 12.33 16.81 -2.39
CA ALA A 139 13.43 15.96 -2.80
C ALA A 139 14.05 15.36 -1.55
N ALA A 140 13.40 14.32 -1.01
CA ALA A 140 13.91 13.62 0.16
C ALA A 140 15.29 13.00 -0.18
N PRO A 141 16.27 13.04 0.74
CA PRO A 141 17.60 12.48 0.47
C PRO A 141 17.54 11.02 0.02
N GLY A 142 18.09 10.72 -1.16
CA GLY A 142 18.11 9.37 -1.73
C GLY A 142 16.81 8.92 -2.39
N ALA A 143 15.80 9.78 -2.49
CA ALA A 143 14.55 9.51 -3.20
C ALA A 143 14.40 10.42 -4.43
N PRO A 144 13.72 9.97 -5.49
CA PRO A 144 13.30 10.83 -6.58
C PRO A 144 12.42 11.99 -6.09
N PRO A 145 12.44 13.14 -6.77
CA PRO A 145 11.57 14.25 -6.40
C PRO A 145 10.09 13.85 -6.54
N LEU A 146 9.25 14.37 -5.65
CA LEU A 146 7.79 14.24 -5.71
C LEU A 146 7.15 15.61 -5.79
N GLU A 147 6.08 15.72 -6.57
CA GLU A 147 5.18 16.87 -6.60
C GLU A 147 4.03 16.68 -5.62
N ILE A 148 3.59 17.78 -5.02
CA ILE A 148 2.52 17.83 -4.04
C ILE A 148 1.44 18.78 -4.57
N VAL A 149 0.23 18.24 -4.76
CA VAL A 149 -0.94 19.01 -5.17
C VAL A 149 -2.01 18.93 -4.08
N GLU A 150 -2.53 20.07 -3.66
CA GLU A 150 -3.70 20.12 -2.78
C GLU A 150 -4.99 20.17 -3.61
N LYS A 151 -5.88 19.19 -3.42
CA LYS A 151 -7.18 19.15 -4.09
C LYS A 151 -8.23 18.55 -3.15
N ASN A 152 -9.34 19.25 -2.93
CA ASN A 152 -10.49 18.75 -2.17
C ASN A 152 -10.14 18.19 -0.77
N GLY A 153 -9.21 18.86 -0.05
CA GLY A 153 -8.75 18.41 1.27
C GLY A 153 -7.86 17.17 1.24
N TRP A 154 -7.22 16.89 0.10
CA TRP A 154 -6.17 15.88 -0.05
C TRP A 154 -4.87 16.54 -0.44
N ALA A 155 -3.78 16.10 0.18
CA ALA A 155 -2.43 16.26 -0.31
C ALA A 155 -2.10 15.04 -1.19
N ILE A 156 -1.91 15.29 -2.48
CA ILE A 156 -1.64 14.27 -3.48
C ILE A 156 -0.16 14.34 -3.81
N PHE A 157 0.57 13.27 -3.51
CA PHE A 157 1.99 13.13 -3.83
C PHE A 157 2.12 12.29 -5.10
N SER A 158 2.88 12.78 -6.08
CA SER A 158 3.03 12.11 -7.38
C SER A 158 4.42 12.36 -7.96
N GLN A 159 4.83 11.57 -8.94
CA GLN A 159 6.05 11.85 -9.68
C GLN A 159 5.85 13.09 -10.56
N PRO A 160 6.90 13.92 -10.78
CA PRO A 160 6.80 15.09 -11.63
C PRO A 160 6.29 14.75 -13.04
N GLY A 161 5.25 15.46 -13.48
CA GLY A 161 4.66 15.28 -14.80
C GLY A 161 3.75 14.06 -14.96
N ASP A 162 3.44 13.33 -13.88
CA ASP A 162 2.46 12.24 -13.88
C ASP A 162 1.29 12.57 -12.93
N PRO A 163 0.30 13.37 -13.37
CA PRO A 163 -0.83 13.75 -12.54
C PRO A 163 -1.77 12.56 -12.32
N VAL A 164 -2.30 12.43 -11.12
CA VAL A 164 -3.20 11.31 -10.80
C VAL A 164 -4.51 11.38 -11.60
N GLY A 165 -4.89 10.24 -12.20
CA GLY A 165 -6.11 10.10 -13.01
C GLY A 165 -7.39 9.83 -12.21
N ILE A 166 -7.38 10.07 -10.89
CA ILE A 166 -8.51 9.77 -9.98
C ILE A 166 -9.01 11.07 -9.35
N ASP A 167 -10.31 11.34 -9.50
CA ASP A 167 -10.92 12.56 -8.97
C ASP A 167 -11.22 12.51 -7.47
N ASP A 168 -11.73 11.38 -6.99
CA ASP A 168 -11.99 11.14 -5.56
C ASP A 168 -11.33 9.82 -5.12
N PRO A 169 -10.24 9.87 -4.33
CA PRO A 169 -9.54 8.67 -3.90
C PRO A 169 -10.38 7.78 -2.97
N LEU A 170 -11.45 8.30 -2.35
CA LEU A 170 -12.34 7.47 -1.53
C LEU A 170 -13.05 6.39 -2.33
N THR A 171 -13.24 6.59 -3.64
CA THR A 171 -13.84 5.58 -4.53
C THR A 171 -13.06 4.26 -4.56
N VAL A 172 -11.77 4.29 -4.25
CA VAL A 172 -10.88 3.12 -4.23
C VAL A 172 -10.32 2.81 -2.84
N ILE A 173 -10.15 3.81 -1.97
CA ILE A 173 -9.62 3.62 -0.60
C ILE A 173 -10.72 3.12 0.36
N GLU A 174 -11.90 3.73 0.33
CA GLU A 174 -12.96 3.48 1.31
C GLU A 174 -13.48 2.03 1.31
N PRO A 175 -13.64 1.35 0.15
CA PRO A 175 -14.04 -0.07 0.14
C PRO A 175 -13.11 -0.95 0.98
N LEU A 176 -11.80 -0.69 0.95
CA LEU A 176 -10.81 -1.44 1.71
C LEU A 176 -10.85 -1.09 3.20
N THR A 177 -10.94 0.19 3.55
CA THR A 177 -10.94 0.62 4.96
C THR A 177 -12.25 0.34 5.70
N LYS A 178 -13.32 -0.03 4.97
CA LYS A 178 -14.56 -0.54 5.57
C LYS A 178 -14.42 -1.97 6.12
N GLU A 179 -13.52 -2.76 5.54
CA GLU A 179 -13.30 -4.17 5.91
C GLU A 179 -12.01 -4.37 6.71
N TYR A 180 -10.98 -3.57 6.43
CA TYR A 180 -9.63 -3.76 6.95
C TYR A 180 -9.07 -2.47 7.53
N SER A 181 -8.27 -2.60 8.58
CA SER A 181 -7.48 -1.50 9.15
C SER A 181 -6.29 -1.12 8.27
N LEU A 182 -5.74 -2.10 7.57
CA LEU A 182 -4.72 -1.95 6.55
C LEU A 182 -4.97 -3.01 5.47
N ALA A 183 -4.99 -2.61 4.21
CA ALA A 183 -5.11 -3.55 3.11
C ALA A 183 -4.28 -3.14 1.90
N VAL A 184 -3.88 -4.16 1.15
CA VAL A 184 -3.32 -4.05 -0.20
C VAL A 184 -4.23 -4.82 -1.13
N GLU A 185 -4.76 -4.15 -2.14
CA GLU A 185 -5.51 -4.74 -3.25
C GLU A 185 -4.67 -4.64 -4.51
N LEU A 186 -4.49 -5.76 -5.20
CA LEU A 186 -3.75 -5.88 -6.45
C LEU A 186 -4.72 -6.30 -7.55
N PHE A 187 -4.52 -5.80 -8.77
CA PHE A 187 -5.27 -6.18 -9.96
C PHE A 187 -4.33 -6.77 -11.03
N PRO A 188 -3.84 -8.01 -10.86
CA PRO A 188 -2.89 -8.62 -11.78
C PRO A 188 -3.37 -8.66 -13.24
N SER A 189 -4.64 -8.96 -13.49
CA SER A 189 -5.22 -9.00 -14.84
C SER A 189 -5.20 -7.64 -15.57
N ARG A 190 -5.14 -6.53 -14.84
CA ARG A 190 -5.04 -5.16 -15.38
C ARG A 190 -3.60 -4.72 -15.66
N MET A 191 -2.62 -5.47 -15.17
CA MET A 191 -1.21 -5.14 -15.39
C MET A 191 -0.80 -5.38 -16.85
N PRO A 192 -0.12 -4.42 -17.50
CA PRO A 192 0.47 -4.64 -18.81
C PRO A 192 1.39 -5.87 -18.83
N ALA A 193 1.45 -6.59 -19.95
CA ALA A 193 2.21 -7.83 -20.07
C ALA A 193 3.68 -7.68 -19.65
N GLU A 194 4.35 -6.61 -20.11
CA GLU A 194 5.73 -6.32 -19.73
C GLU A 194 5.90 -6.15 -18.21
N MET A 195 4.93 -5.49 -17.56
CA MET A 195 4.96 -5.28 -16.11
C MET A 195 4.72 -6.60 -15.36
N ARG A 196 3.81 -7.45 -15.85
CA ARG A 196 3.60 -8.80 -15.32
C ARG A 196 4.84 -9.65 -15.43
N ASP A 197 5.52 -9.63 -16.58
CA ASP A 197 6.74 -10.41 -16.79
C ASP A 197 7.89 -9.93 -15.88
N ARG A 198 8.02 -8.62 -15.67
CA ARG A 198 8.94 -8.06 -14.67
C ARG A 198 8.60 -8.50 -13.26
N LEU A 199 7.32 -8.48 -12.88
CA LEU A 199 6.88 -8.95 -11.57
C LEU A 199 7.21 -10.44 -11.37
N LYS A 200 6.93 -11.29 -12.37
CA LYS A 200 7.31 -12.71 -12.35
C LYS A 200 8.83 -12.88 -12.15
N ALA A 201 9.65 -12.13 -12.88
CA ALA A 201 11.10 -12.19 -12.74
C ALA A 201 11.58 -11.77 -11.33
N LEU A 202 10.99 -10.72 -10.75
CA LEU A 202 11.29 -10.29 -9.38
C LEU A 202 10.90 -11.35 -8.35
N LEU A 203 9.74 -11.99 -8.53
CA LEU A 203 9.28 -13.07 -7.67
C LEU A 203 10.19 -14.30 -7.79
N ASP A 204 10.63 -14.67 -9.00
CA ASP A 204 11.60 -15.74 -9.23
C ASP A 204 12.96 -15.47 -8.55
N GLU A 205 13.43 -14.23 -8.61
CA GLU A 205 14.63 -13.82 -7.87
C GLU A 205 14.43 -13.92 -6.36
N ALA A 206 13.30 -13.43 -5.83
CA ALA A 206 12.97 -13.51 -4.42
C ALA A 206 12.88 -14.97 -3.93
N ALA A 207 12.25 -15.86 -4.71
CA ALA A 207 12.15 -17.28 -4.39
C ALA A 207 13.53 -17.96 -4.35
N ARG A 208 14.43 -17.64 -5.29
CA ARG A 208 15.81 -18.12 -5.27
C ARG A 208 16.58 -17.63 -4.04
N ASN A 209 16.40 -16.35 -3.68
CA ASN A 209 17.02 -15.77 -2.48
C ASN A 209 16.48 -16.39 -1.18
N ALA A 210 15.17 -16.68 -1.12
CA ALA A 210 14.55 -17.37 0.01
C ALA A 210 15.03 -18.82 0.12
N ALA A 211 15.13 -19.54 -1.00
CA ALA A 211 15.68 -20.89 -1.04
C ALA A 211 17.14 -20.94 -0.55
N ALA A 212 17.96 -19.95 -0.93
CA ALA A 212 19.33 -19.81 -0.42
C ALA A 212 19.40 -19.58 1.10
N GLN A 213 18.34 -19.01 1.70
CA GLN A 213 18.18 -18.81 3.14
C GLN A 213 17.50 -20.00 3.85
N GLY A 214 17.26 -21.11 3.15
CA GLY A 214 16.61 -22.31 3.69
C GLY A 214 15.07 -22.22 3.78
N GLN A 215 14.47 -21.19 3.18
CA GLN A 215 13.01 -21.00 3.07
C GLN A 215 12.54 -21.36 1.66
N ALA A 216 12.96 -22.53 1.16
CA ALA A 216 12.60 -22.97 -0.17
C ALA A 216 11.10 -23.31 -0.25
N MET A 217 10.41 -22.69 -1.20
CA MET A 217 9.07 -23.09 -1.61
C MET A 217 9.16 -24.22 -2.64
N ASP A 218 8.09 -25.00 -2.79
CA ASP A 218 8.00 -25.98 -3.88
C ASP A 218 8.08 -25.24 -5.24
N PRO A 219 9.11 -25.52 -6.08
CA PRO A 219 9.31 -24.79 -7.33
C PRO A 219 8.16 -24.96 -8.32
N ALA A 220 7.50 -26.12 -8.35
CA ALA A 220 6.40 -26.38 -9.27
C ALA A 220 5.14 -25.63 -8.84
N GLN A 221 4.86 -25.57 -7.54
CA GLN A 221 3.73 -24.79 -7.01
C GLN A 221 3.94 -23.29 -7.22
N PHE A 222 5.16 -22.82 -7.01
CA PHE A 222 5.51 -21.43 -7.21
C PHE A 222 5.37 -21.02 -8.69
N GLN A 223 5.91 -21.82 -9.60
CA GLN A 223 5.81 -21.55 -11.04
C GLN A 223 4.36 -21.58 -11.53
N ALA A 224 3.56 -22.55 -11.10
CA ALA A 224 2.14 -22.62 -11.43
C ALA A 224 1.37 -21.39 -10.92
N GLY A 225 1.71 -20.89 -9.73
CA GLY A 225 1.13 -19.65 -9.19
C GLY A 225 1.49 -18.41 -10.02
N LEU A 226 2.73 -18.32 -10.50
CA LEU A 226 3.16 -17.21 -11.37
C LEU A 226 2.45 -17.22 -12.73
N GLU A 227 2.25 -18.40 -13.32
CA GLU A 227 1.55 -18.54 -14.60
C GLU A 227 0.09 -18.09 -14.49
N GLN A 228 -0.57 -18.35 -13.36
CA GLN A 228 -1.97 -17.99 -13.13
C GLN A 228 -2.20 -16.50 -12.83
N LEU A 229 -1.15 -15.69 -12.64
CA LEU A 229 -1.31 -14.26 -12.30
C LEU A 229 -2.18 -13.50 -13.29
N GLU A 230 -2.21 -13.90 -14.57
CA GLU A 230 -3.02 -13.19 -15.56
C GLU A 230 -4.52 -13.48 -15.47
N ASP A 231 -4.88 -14.64 -14.94
CA ASP A 231 -6.27 -15.04 -14.71
C ASP A 231 -6.84 -14.46 -13.41
N VAL A 232 -5.99 -13.88 -12.56
CA VAL A 232 -6.39 -13.30 -11.28
C VAL A 232 -6.89 -11.88 -11.50
N GLU A 233 -8.19 -11.69 -11.26
CA GLU A 233 -8.84 -10.38 -11.32
C GLU A 233 -8.36 -9.49 -10.17
N THR A 234 -8.34 -10.04 -8.96
CA THR A 234 -8.03 -9.28 -7.75
C THR A 234 -7.37 -10.16 -6.70
N ILE A 235 -6.38 -9.61 -6.00
CA ILE A 235 -5.80 -10.19 -4.77
C ILE A 235 -5.87 -9.12 -3.68
N VAL A 236 -6.52 -9.43 -2.56
CA VAL A 236 -6.55 -8.58 -1.37
C VAL A 236 -5.76 -9.25 -0.27
N PHE A 237 -4.84 -8.50 0.33
CA PHE A 237 -4.19 -8.81 1.60
C PHE A 237 -4.70 -7.81 2.62
N GLY A 238 -5.50 -8.28 3.58
CA GLY A 238 -6.18 -7.44 4.55
C GLY A 238 -5.79 -7.78 5.97
N PHE A 239 -5.55 -6.75 6.78
CA PHE A 239 -5.38 -6.83 8.23
C PHE A 239 -6.46 -6.00 8.89
N ALA A 240 -7.28 -6.62 9.75
CA ALA A 240 -8.36 -5.94 10.45
C ALA A 240 -8.23 -6.11 11.97
N VAL A 241 -8.44 -5.01 12.69
CA VAL A 241 -8.57 -5.00 14.15
C VAL A 241 -10.03 -4.74 14.50
N ASP A 242 -10.75 -5.81 14.87
CA ASP A 242 -12.13 -5.74 15.32
C ASP A 242 -12.18 -5.65 16.86
N LYS A 243 -12.14 -4.41 17.36
CA LYS A 243 -12.21 -4.09 18.79
C LYS A 243 -13.51 -4.59 19.44
N LEU A 244 -14.62 -4.62 18.70
CA LEU A 244 -15.94 -5.03 19.23
C LEU A 244 -16.09 -6.55 19.28
N GLY A 245 -15.56 -7.24 18.27
CA GLY A 245 -15.51 -8.70 18.18
C GLY A 245 -14.35 -9.35 18.91
N ASP A 246 -13.50 -8.56 19.58
CA ASP A 246 -12.32 -8.99 20.34
C ASP A 246 -11.36 -9.87 19.51
N LYS A 247 -11.09 -9.48 18.27
CA LYS A 247 -10.31 -10.28 17.32
C LYS A 247 -9.45 -9.46 16.37
N ILE A 248 -8.38 -10.09 15.92
CA ILE A 248 -7.53 -9.64 14.82
C ILE A 248 -7.72 -10.61 13.66
N MET A 249 -7.89 -10.09 12.46
CA MET A 249 -8.04 -10.89 11.24
C MET A 249 -6.92 -10.58 10.26
N LEU A 250 -6.40 -11.64 9.64
CA LEU A 250 -5.51 -11.58 8.50
C LEU A 250 -6.19 -12.36 7.39
N ASP A 251 -6.62 -11.64 6.35
CA ASP A 251 -7.36 -12.20 5.25
C ASP A 251 -6.54 -12.10 3.97
N VAL A 252 -6.54 -13.18 3.19
CA VAL A 252 -6.02 -13.22 1.83
C VAL A 252 -7.15 -13.70 0.94
N THR A 253 -7.64 -12.81 0.08
CA THR A 253 -8.74 -13.08 -0.84
C THR A 253 -8.21 -13.00 -2.26
N SER A 254 -8.46 -14.01 -3.09
CA SER A 254 -8.19 -13.97 -4.52
C SER A 254 -9.47 -14.24 -5.31
N VAL A 255 -9.68 -13.44 -6.36
CA VAL A 255 -10.79 -13.57 -7.30
C VAL A 255 -10.21 -13.91 -8.67
N LEU A 256 -10.65 -15.02 -9.24
CA LEU A 256 -10.20 -15.53 -10.54
C LEU A 256 -11.26 -15.22 -11.59
N THR A 257 -10.81 -14.81 -12.77
CA THR A 257 -11.67 -14.63 -13.94
C THR A 257 -12.07 -16.01 -14.46
N PRO A 258 -13.36 -16.29 -14.69
CA PRO A 258 -13.77 -17.54 -15.31
C PRO A 258 -13.19 -17.62 -16.74
N VAL A 259 -12.36 -18.61 -17.02
CA VAL A 259 -11.97 -18.93 -18.40
C VAL A 259 -13.23 -19.40 -19.11
N ALA A 260 -13.76 -18.60 -20.04
CA ALA A 260 -14.84 -19.04 -20.90
C ALA A 260 -14.36 -20.31 -21.62
N VAL A 261 -14.98 -21.46 -21.29
CA VAL A 261 -14.75 -22.70 -22.01
C VAL A 261 -15.09 -22.41 -23.46
N LYS A 262 -14.07 -22.31 -24.33
CA LYS A 262 -14.28 -22.31 -25.77
C LYS A 262 -15.02 -23.61 -26.09
N ALA A 263 -16.29 -23.50 -26.42
CA ALA A 263 -17.06 -24.62 -26.94
C ALA A 263 -16.30 -25.16 -28.17
N ALA A 264 -15.92 -26.43 -28.08
CA ALA A 264 -15.29 -27.18 -29.16
C ALA A 264 -16.25 -27.38 -30.34
#